data_AF-A0A849WKK3-F1
#
_entry.id   AF-A0A849WKK3-F1
#
_cell.length_a   1.000
_cell.length_b   1.000
_cell.length_c   1.000
_cell.angle_alpha   90.00
_cell.angle_beta   90.00
_cell.angle_gamma   90.00
#
_symmetry.space_group_name_H-M   'P 1'
#
loop_
_entity.id
_entity.type
_entity.pdbx_description
1 polymer ?
#
loop_
_entity_poly.entity_id
_entity_poly.type
_entity_poly.pdbx_seq_one_letter_code
_entity_poly.pdbx_strand_id
1 'polypeptide(L)'
;MKGYSFDDVAKITFGMDTEKGIEAKKRLFGNIGNFLKTETKGEIEWRSVLSKVFEGFDLQYNHPIGRYRVDFYIPNFFGFGLCLECNGYCHKFYDPEEDKRREEYIKERYALVRFHHKISLEDLVNGILKAKPKEVIMLYNIEQLV
;
A
#
# COMPACT_ATOMS: atom_id res chain seq x y z
N MET A 1 28.15 16.75 -11.54
CA MET A 1 27.50 16.23 -10.31
C MET A 1 26.38 15.29 -10.72
N LYS A 2 26.39 14.03 -10.27
CA LYS A 2 25.22 13.15 -10.36
C LYS A 2 24.32 13.51 -9.17
N GLY A 3 23.41 14.45 -9.37
CA GLY A 3 22.40 14.79 -8.36
C GLY A 3 21.41 13.64 -8.19
N TYR A 4 20.85 13.52 -6.99
CA TYR A 4 19.70 12.64 -6.76
C TYR A 4 18.55 13.03 -7.69
N SER A 5 17.89 12.04 -8.29
CA SER A 5 16.70 12.32 -9.09
C SER A 5 15.59 12.90 -8.20
N PHE A 6 14.62 13.61 -8.79
CA PHE A 6 13.46 14.11 -8.05
C PHE A 6 12.76 12.98 -7.27
N ASP A 7 12.67 11.80 -7.89
CA ASP A 7 12.11 10.59 -7.27
C ASP A 7 12.91 10.15 -6.04
N ASP A 8 14.23 10.21 -6.10
CA ASP A 8 15.09 9.86 -4.96
C ASP A 8 14.92 10.87 -3.81
N VAL A 9 14.84 12.16 -4.12
CA VAL A 9 14.61 13.23 -3.12
C VAL A 9 13.23 13.08 -2.49
N ALA A 10 12.21 12.78 -3.28
CA ALA A 10 10.86 12.51 -2.79
C ALA A 10 10.88 11.28 -1.85
N LYS A 11 11.43 10.16 -2.29
CA LYS A 11 11.54 8.92 -1.50
C LYS A 11 12.29 9.12 -0.18
N ILE A 12 13.41 9.85 -0.20
CA ILE A 12 14.17 10.20 1.00
C ILE A 12 13.30 11.06 1.92
N THR A 13 12.69 12.12 1.40
CA THR A 13 11.87 13.04 2.22
C THR A 13 10.68 12.33 2.85
N PHE A 14 9.99 11.45 2.12
CA PHE A 14 8.83 10.70 2.61
C PHE A 14 9.20 9.53 3.54
N GLY A 15 10.39 8.94 3.37
CA GLY A 15 10.89 7.86 4.22
C GLY A 15 11.43 8.32 5.58
N MET A 16 11.61 9.62 5.78
CA MET A 16 12.15 10.21 7.00
C MET A 16 11.06 10.57 8.01
N ASP A 17 11.23 10.17 9.27
CA ASP A 17 10.40 10.62 10.40
C ASP A 17 10.86 11.98 10.96
N THR A 18 11.13 12.91 10.03
CA THR A 18 11.45 14.30 10.36
C THR A 18 10.21 15.17 10.20
N GLU A 19 10.18 16.36 10.81
CA GLU A 19 9.05 17.30 10.67
C GLU A 19 8.65 17.56 9.21
N LYS A 20 9.64 17.70 8.31
CA LYS A 20 9.41 17.90 6.87
C LYS A 20 8.84 16.67 6.18
N GLY A 21 9.31 15.48 6.57
CA GLY A 21 8.76 14.21 6.07
C GLY A 21 7.31 14.02 6.52
N ILE A 22 7.03 14.28 7.79
CA ILE A 22 5.67 14.25 8.36
C ILE A 22 4.76 15.27 7.67
N GLU A 23 5.23 16.49 7.42
CA GLU A 23 4.47 17.51 6.70
C GLU A 23 4.18 17.09 5.26
N ALA A 24 5.16 16.51 4.57
CA ALA A 24 4.99 16.01 3.21
C ALA A 24 3.97 14.85 3.17
N LYS A 25 4.04 13.91 4.13
CA LYS A 25 3.04 12.84 4.32
C LYS A 25 1.63 13.44 4.52
N LYS A 26 1.49 14.47 5.36
CA LYS A 26 0.22 15.17 5.59
C LYS A 26 -0.32 15.89 4.36
N ARG A 27 0.54 16.45 3.50
CA ARG A 27 0.11 17.09 2.25
C ARG A 27 -0.41 16.08 1.23
N LEU A 28 0.18 14.89 1.16
CA LEU A 28 -0.25 13.82 0.25
C LEU A 28 -1.51 13.10 0.73
N PHE A 29 -1.61 12.81 2.03
CA PHE A 29 -2.65 11.93 2.58
C PHE A 29 -3.61 12.66 3.52
N GLY A 30 -3.51 13.98 3.64
CA GLY A 30 -4.31 14.80 4.55
C GLY A 30 -3.96 14.60 6.03
N ASN A 31 -4.88 15.00 6.90
CA ASN A 31 -4.70 14.91 8.35
C ASN A 31 -5.02 13.48 8.84
N ILE A 32 -4.05 12.57 8.73
CA ILE A 32 -4.13 11.15 9.09
C ILE A 32 -4.62 10.93 10.54
N GLY A 33 -4.36 11.89 11.45
CA GLY A 33 -4.65 11.80 12.88
C GLY A 33 -6.11 11.57 13.26
N ASN A 34 -7.07 11.98 12.42
CA ASN A 34 -8.50 11.76 12.69
C ASN A 34 -8.98 10.32 12.36
N PHE A 35 -8.15 9.51 11.68
CA PHE A 35 -8.48 8.15 11.27
C PHE A 35 -7.96 7.07 12.24
N LEU A 36 -7.28 7.46 13.32
CA LEU A 36 -6.57 6.58 14.27
C LEU A 36 -7.47 5.90 15.31
N LYS A 37 -8.74 6.27 15.42
CA LYS A 37 -9.69 5.63 16.34
C LYS A 37 -10.60 4.65 15.61
N THR A 38 -10.15 3.43 15.36
CA THR A 38 -11.06 2.31 15.07
C THR A 38 -10.36 1.00 15.46
N GLU A 39 -10.92 0.34 16.48
CA GLU A 39 -10.57 -1.03 16.85
C GLU A 39 -11.09 -1.96 15.75
N THR A 40 -10.17 -2.70 15.12
CA THR A 40 -10.42 -3.79 14.15
C THR A 40 -11.05 -3.37 12.81
N LYS A 41 -10.20 -2.93 11.87
CA LYS A 41 -10.60 -2.65 10.48
C LYS A 41 -10.73 -3.91 9.64
N GLY A 42 -11.95 -4.31 9.27
CA GLY A 42 -12.16 -5.26 8.17
C GLY A 42 -11.92 -4.60 6.79
N GLU A 43 -11.95 -5.38 5.70
CA GLU A 43 -11.77 -4.86 4.32
C GLU A 43 -12.75 -3.72 3.98
N ILE A 44 -14.00 -3.83 4.46
CA ILE A 44 -15.05 -2.80 4.29
C ILE A 44 -14.65 -1.47 4.95
N GLU A 45 -13.97 -1.51 6.09
CA GLU A 45 -13.50 -0.29 6.76
C GLU A 45 -12.30 0.33 6.01
N TRP A 46 -11.40 -0.52 5.49
CA TRP A 46 -10.29 -0.05 4.65
C TRP A 46 -10.77 0.63 3.39
N ARG A 47 -11.84 0.17 2.75
CA ARG A 47 -12.44 0.88 1.60
C ARG A 47 -12.78 2.34 1.91
N SER A 48 -13.47 2.59 3.01
CA SER A 48 -13.84 3.94 3.45
C SER A 48 -12.63 4.80 3.81
N VAL A 49 -11.65 4.22 4.52
CA VAL A 49 -10.41 4.91 4.89
C VAL A 49 -9.60 5.28 3.65
N LEU A 50 -9.35 4.31 2.76
CA LEU A 50 -8.56 4.50 1.55
C LEU A 50 -9.25 5.45 0.56
N SER A 51 -10.58 5.45 0.47
CA SER A 51 -11.33 6.43 -0.33
C SER A 51 -10.98 7.87 0.04
N LYS A 52 -10.80 8.14 1.34
CA LYS A 52 -10.48 9.48 1.85
C LYS A 52 -9.00 9.79 1.70
N VAL A 53 -8.14 8.81 1.97
CA VAL A 53 -6.67 8.95 1.84
C VAL A 53 -6.26 9.22 0.40
N PHE A 54 -6.95 8.61 -0.57
CA PHE A 54 -6.70 8.74 -2.01
C PHE A 54 -7.74 9.62 -2.70
N GLU A 55 -8.39 10.54 -1.99
CA GLU A 55 -9.28 11.51 -2.62
C GLU A 55 -8.53 12.30 -3.72
N GLY A 56 -9.13 12.39 -4.90
CA GLY A 56 -8.49 12.99 -6.08
C GLY A 56 -7.58 12.05 -6.88
N PHE A 57 -7.36 10.81 -6.42
CA PHE A 57 -6.76 9.73 -7.21
C PHE A 57 -7.84 8.75 -7.71
N ASP A 58 -7.52 8.01 -8.77
CA ASP A 58 -8.39 6.95 -9.30
C ASP A 58 -8.24 5.66 -8.48
N LEU A 59 -8.82 5.64 -7.27
CA LEU A 59 -8.84 4.45 -6.43
C LEU A 59 -9.92 3.47 -6.90
N GLN A 60 -9.47 2.30 -7.31
CA GLN A 60 -10.30 1.21 -7.82
C GLN A 60 -10.31 0.05 -6.82
N TYR A 61 -11.46 -0.61 -6.73
CA TYR A 61 -11.69 -1.72 -5.79
C TYR A 61 -11.81 -3.04 -6.53
N ASN A 62 -11.33 -4.12 -5.93
CA ASN A 62 -11.47 -5.47 -6.48
C ASN A 62 -11.05 -5.51 -7.96
N HIS A 63 -9.95 -4.84 -8.29
CA HIS A 63 -9.55 -4.54 -9.66
C HIS A 63 -8.83 -5.74 -10.31
N PRO A 64 -9.19 -6.12 -11.55
CA PRO A 64 -8.50 -7.19 -12.26
C PRO A 64 -7.10 -6.74 -12.75
N ILE A 65 -6.07 -7.50 -12.40
CA ILE A 65 -4.70 -7.35 -12.92
C ILE A 65 -4.33 -8.62 -13.68
N GLY A 66 -4.48 -8.57 -15.01
CA GLY A 66 -4.38 -9.76 -15.84
C GLY A 66 -5.46 -10.78 -15.47
N ARG A 67 -5.05 -11.99 -15.09
CA ARG A 67 -5.96 -13.04 -14.60
C ARG A 67 -6.24 -12.98 -13.09
N TYR A 68 -5.56 -12.09 -12.36
CA TYR A 68 -5.66 -11.98 -10.91
C TYR A 68 -6.54 -10.78 -10.53
N ARG A 69 -6.86 -10.66 -9.24
CA ARG A 69 -7.60 -9.54 -8.67
C ARG A 69 -6.84 -9.00 -7.46
N VAL A 70 -6.79 -7.68 -7.33
CA VAL A 70 -6.24 -6.98 -6.15
C VAL A 70 -7.35 -6.21 -5.45
N ASP A 71 -7.27 -6.09 -4.13
CA ASP A 71 -8.34 -5.48 -3.32
C ASP A 71 -8.47 -3.99 -3.63
N PHE A 72 -7.33 -3.30 -3.77
CA PHE A 72 -7.26 -1.88 -4.09
C PHE A 72 -6.19 -1.60 -5.15
N TYR A 73 -6.50 -0.72 -6.10
CA TYR A 73 -5.58 -0.32 -7.16
C TYR A 73 -5.66 1.17 -7.45
N ILE A 74 -4.50 1.82 -7.61
CA ILE A 74 -4.38 3.22 -8.01
C ILE A 74 -3.50 3.25 -9.29
N PRO A 75 -4.07 3.41 -10.49
CA PRO A 75 -3.34 3.22 -11.75
C PRO A 75 -2.14 4.13 -11.97
N ASN A 76 -2.24 5.40 -11.57
CA ASN A 76 -1.20 6.40 -11.81
C ASN A 76 -0.55 6.89 -10.50
N PHE A 77 -0.28 5.97 -9.57
CA PHE A 77 0.47 6.29 -8.36
C PHE A 77 1.95 6.49 -8.71
N PHE A 78 2.46 7.73 -8.54
CA PHE A 78 3.84 8.13 -8.87
C PHE A 78 4.34 7.65 -10.25
N GLY A 79 3.46 7.54 -11.24
CA GLY A 79 3.79 7.13 -12.61
C GLY A 79 3.95 5.62 -12.83
N PHE A 80 3.73 4.76 -11.82
CA PHE A 80 3.90 3.31 -11.95
C PHE A 80 2.73 2.46 -11.46
N GLY A 81 1.78 3.03 -10.71
CA GLY A 81 0.59 2.32 -10.23
C GLY A 81 0.82 1.50 -8.96
N LEU A 82 -0.16 1.52 -8.06
CA LEU A 82 -0.07 0.93 -6.72
C LEU A 82 -1.18 -0.09 -6.49
N CYS A 83 -0.79 -1.31 -6.16
CA CYS A 83 -1.68 -2.39 -5.72
C CYS A 83 -1.57 -2.55 -4.19
N LEU A 84 -2.72 -2.61 -3.51
CA LEU A 84 -2.79 -2.94 -2.08
C LEU A 84 -3.63 -4.20 -1.88
N GLU A 85 -3.10 -5.15 -1.12
CA GLU A 85 -3.79 -6.38 -0.71
C GLU A 85 -3.97 -6.40 0.81
N CYS A 86 -5.22 -6.42 1.26
CA CYS A 86 -5.62 -6.47 2.66
C CYS A 86 -5.74 -7.94 3.09
N ASN A 87 -4.63 -8.51 3.51
CA ASN A 87 -4.55 -9.91 3.92
C ASN A 87 -4.99 -10.04 5.39
N GLY A 88 -6.30 -10.17 5.61
CA GLY A 88 -6.86 -10.31 6.95
C GLY A 88 -7.08 -11.73 7.46
N TYR A 89 -7.12 -12.70 6.54
CA TYR A 89 -7.26 -14.12 6.83
C TYR A 89 -6.40 -14.86 5.81
N CYS A 90 -5.35 -15.55 6.26
CA CYS A 90 -4.60 -16.39 5.34
C CYS A 90 -5.51 -17.46 4.74
N HIS A 91 -5.64 -17.48 3.42
CA HIS A 91 -4.97 -18.40 2.48
C HIS A 91 -4.63 -19.83 2.96
N LYS A 92 -5.24 -20.37 4.02
CA LYS A 92 -5.07 -21.76 4.48
C LYS A 92 -5.39 -22.80 3.40
N PHE A 93 -6.02 -22.35 2.31
CA PHE A 93 -6.47 -23.16 1.18
C PHE A 93 -5.88 -22.72 -0.18
N TYR A 94 -4.96 -21.76 -0.23
CA TYR A 94 -4.37 -21.31 -1.50
C TYR A 94 -3.13 -22.14 -1.84
N ASP A 95 -2.97 -22.44 -3.13
CA ASP A 95 -1.74 -23.03 -3.66
C ASP A 95 -0.59 -22.02 -3.53
N PRO A 96 0.48 -22.34 -2.76
CA PRO A 96 1.63 -21.46 -2.62
C PRO A 96 2.33 -21.13 -3.95
N GLU A 97 2.31 -22.05 -4.92
CA GLU A 97 2.88 -21.78 -6.24
C GLU A 97 2.06 -20.75 -7.01
N GLU A 98 0.73 -20.81 -6.89
CA GLU A 98 -0.17 -19.86 -7.54
C GLU A 98 -0.02 -18.46 -6.93
N ASP A 99 0.05 -18.36 -5.59
CA ASP A 99 0.25 -17.06 -4.93
C ASP A 99 1.59 -16.44 -5.30
N LYS A 100 2.67 -17.25 -5.37
CA LYS A 100 3.97 -16.77 -5.84
C LYS A 100 3.92 -16.28 -7.30
N ARG A 101 3.27 -17.03 -8.19
CA ARG A 101 3.09 -16.60 -9.60
C ARG A 101 2.27 -15.33 -9.72
N ARG A 102 1.27 -15.13 -8.86
CA ARG A 102 0.50 -13.89 -8.78
C ARG A 102 1.36 -12.72 -8.33
N GLU A 103 2.11 -12.90 -7.25
CA GLU A 103 2.99 -11.87 -6.70
C GLU A 103 4.04 -11.42 -7.73
N GLU A 104 4.73 -12.37 -8.38
CA GLU A 104 5.70 -12.09 -9.43
C GLU A 104 5.06 -11.33 -10.61
N TYR A 105 3.85 -11.72 -11.03
CA TYR A 105 3.16 -11.06 -12.13
C TYR A 105 2.81 -9.60 -11.82
N ILE A 106 2.36 -9.33 -10.59
CA ILE A 106 1.94 -7.98 -10.18
C ILE A 106 3.17 -7.09 -9.98
N LYS A 107 4.18 -7.55 -9.23
CA LYS A 107 5.34 -6.71 -8.86
C LYS A 107 6.19 -6.31 -10.06
N GLU A 108 6.25 -7.12 -11.13
CA GLU A 108 6.95 -6.74 -12.36
C GLU A 108 6.37 -5.49 -13.04
N ARG A 109 5.12 -5.13 -12.75
CA ARG A 109 4.39 -4.04 -13.41
C ARG A 109 4.01 -2.89 -12.48
N TYR A 110 3.73 -3.19 -11.22
CA TYR A 110 3.17 -2.25 -10.26
C TYR A 110 3.89 -2.35 -8.92
N ALA A 111 3.79 -1.31 -8.09
CA ALA A 111 4.18 -1.43 -6.69
C ALA A 111 3.12 -2.27 -5.95
N LEU A 112 3.57 -3.19 -5.09
CA LEU A 112 2.69 -4.08 -4.33
C LEU A 112 2.93 -3.93 -2.82
N VAL A 113 1.86 -3.59 -2.08
CA VAL A 113 1.86 -3.59 -0.62
C VAL A 113 0.83 -4.60 -0.13
N ARG A 114 1.28 -5.56 0.68
CA ARG A 114 0.43 -6.55 1.35
C ARG A 114 0.39 -6.20 2.82
N PHE A 115 -0.79 -6.03 3.41
CA PHE A 115 -0.93 -5.58 4.79
C PHE A 115 -2.01 -6.34 5.54
N HIS A 116 -1.83 -6.51 6.85
CA HIS A 116 -2.84 -7.17 7.67
C HIS A 116 -3.96 -6.20 8.03
N HIS A 117 -5.20 -6.66 8.05
CA HIS A 117 -6.38 -5.81 8.28
C HIS A 117 -6.33 -5.02 9.61
N LYS A 118 -5.62 -5.53 10.63
CA LYS A 118 -5.44 -4.86 11.93
C LYS A 118 -4.29 -3.84 11.99
N ILE A 119 -3.59 -3.59 10.89
CA ILE A 119 -2.49 -2.61 10.86
C ILE A 119 -3.00 -1.18 11.16
N SER A 120 -2.14 -0.33 11.72
CA SER A 120 -2.42 1.10 11.80
C SER A 120 -2.44 1.75 10.41
N LEU A 121 -3.18 2.85 10.24
CA LEU A 121 -3.13 3.62 8.99
C LEU A 121 -1.74 4.21 8.74
N GLU A 122 -1.03 4.61 9.80
CA GLU A 122 0.31 5.17 9.70
C GLU A 122 1.30 4.17 9.12
N ASP A 123 1.30 2.94 9.60
CA ASP A 123 2.18 1.89 9.07
C ASP A 123 1.86 1.58 7.61
N LEU A 124 0.57 1.54 7.23
CA LEU A 124 0.17 1.35 5.83
C LEU A 124 0.69 2.48 4.94
N VAL A 125 0.49 3.74 5.34
CA VAL A 125 0.98 4.91 4.61
C VAL A 125 2.51 4.89 4.49
N ASN A 126 3.21 4.54 5.58
CA ASN A 126 4.67 4.40 5.56
C ASN A 126 5.13 3.30 4.60
N GLY A 127 4.41 2.19 4.52
CA GLY A 127 4.68 1.13 3.54
C GLY A 127 4.44 1.57 2.10
N ILE A 128 3.33 2.26 1.84
CA ILE A 128 2.98 2.81 0.52
C ILE A 128 4.06 3.76 0.00
N LEU A 129 4.59 4.63 0.86
CA LEU A 129 5.64 5.59 0.49
C LEU A 129 6.98 4.92 0.15
N LYS A 130 7.23 3.73 0.69
CA LYS A 130 8.42 2.93 0.38
C LYS A 130 8.24 2.07 -0.87
N ALA A 131 6.99 1.82 -1.28
CA ALA A 131 6.66 0.88 -2.34
C ALA A 131 7.15 1.34 -3.71
N LYS A 132 7.71 0.40 -4.48
CA LYS A 132 8.22 0.60 -5.84
C LYS A 132 7.91 -0.64 -6.68
N PRO A 133 7.85 -0.52 -8.02
CA PRO A 133 7.84 -1.69 -8.88
C PRO A 133 9.02 -2.61 -8.59
N LYS A 134 8.82 -3.91 -8.80
CA LYS A 134 9.75 -5.02 -8.53
C LYS A 134 9.99 -5.33 -7.06
N GLU A 135 9.42 -4.56 -6.15
CA GLU A 135 9.48 -4.79 -4.71
C GLU A 135 8.08 -5.10 -4.16
N VAL A 136 8.04 -5.95 -3.12
CA VAL A 136 6.82 -6.27 -2.38
C VAL A 136 7.04 -5.83 -0.95
N ILE A 137 6.18 -4.93 -0.47
CA ILE A 137 6.19 -4.49 0.93
C ILE A 137 5.17 -5.33 1.69
N MET A 138 5.65 -6.19 2.60
CA MET A 138 4.79 -6.94 3.51
C MET A 138 4.74 -6.22 4.87
N LEU A 139 3.54 -5.88 5.31
CA LEU A 139 3.28 -5.17 6.57
C LEU A 139 2.59 -6.07 7.61
N TYR A 140 3.00 -7.33 7.65
CA TYR A 140 2.55 -8.30 8.64
C TYR A 140 3.59 -9.41 8.80
N ASN A 141 3.58 -10.07 9.96
CA ASN A 141 4.28 -11.33 10.13
C ASN A 141 3.33 -12.50 9.77
N ILE A 142 3.87 -13.61 9.26
CA ILE A 142 3.07 -14.81 8.93
C ILE A 142 2.30 -15.32 10.16
N GLU A 143 2.88 -15.16 11.35
CA GLU A 143 2.25 -15.48 12.63
C GLU A 143 1.02 -14.62 12.95
N GLN A 144 0.91 -13.42 12.37
CA GLN A 144 -0.23 -12.51 12.57
C GLN A 144 -1.44 -12.86 11.69
N LEU A 145 -1.29 -13.85 10.80
CA LEU A 145 -2.33 -14.28 9.87
C LEU A 145 -3.18 -15.45 10.40
N VAL A 146 -2.99 -15.82 11.68
CA VAL A 146 -3.67 -16.91 12.40
C VAL A 146 -4.82 -16.40 13.25
#